data_AF-A0A7S0I916-F1
#
_entry.id   AF-A0A7S0I916-F1
#
_cell.length_a   1.000
_cell.length_b   1.000
_cell.length_c   1.000
_cell.angle_alpha   90.00
_cell.angle_beta   90.00
_cell.angle_gamma   90.00
#
_symmetry.space_group_name_H-M   'P 1'
#
loop_
_entity.id
_entity.type
_entity.pdbx_description
1 polymer ?
#
loop_
_entity_poly.entity_id
_entity_poly.type
_entity_poly.pdbx_seq_one_letter_code
_entity_poly.pdbx_strand_id
1 'polypeptide(L)'
;FTDAKIGTTNDPDLITLADNAVTVSGTLTVSDDVKLSEATASLTHTASTGGLAITSTAGYVDVESVRFTSNAIGISGDTDIITLSSASVAVAGALGSTGDFNVATTAFTVASGTGNTAVGGTFSVAGASTLTSAATLSST
;
A
#
# COMPACT_ATOMS: atom_id res chain seq x y z
N PHE A 1 31.66 20.89 -32.49
CA PHE A 1 31.66 19.60 -31.79
C PHE A 1 30.68 18.68 -32.53
N THR A 2 31.12 17.50 -32.98
CA THR A 2 30.28 16.47 -33.65
C THR A 2 30.11 15.21 -32.79
N ASP A 3 30.72 15.19 -31.60
CA ASP A 3 30.72 14.04 -30.71
C ASP A 3 29.62 14.19 -29.65
N ALA A 4 28.91 13.10 -29.38
CA ALA A 4 27.75 13.06 -28.50
C ALA A 4 28.12 12.77 -27.03
N LYS A 5 29.42 12.61 -26.74
CA LYS A 5 29.94 12.23 -25.43
C LYS A 5 30.71 13.37 -24.77
N ILE A 6 30.54 13.50 -23.47
CA ILE A 6 31.26 14.45 -22.62
C ILE A 6 31.85 13.67 -21.45
N GLY A 7 33.17 13.76 -21.27
CA GLY A 7 33.87 13.00 -20.23
C GLY A 7 35.30 13.47 -19.98
N THR A 8 35.97 12.79 -19.05
CA THR A 8 37.41 12.98 -18.77
C THR A 8 38.23 11.95 -19.53
N THR A 9 39.57 12.06 -19.51
CA THR A 9 40.46 11.08 -20.14
C THR A 9 40.27 9.66 -19.60
N ASN A 10 39.87 9.52 -18.34
CA ASN A 10 39.70 8.22 -17.67
C ASN A 10 38.23 7.73 -17.65
N ASP A 11 37.29 8.61 -17.96
CA ASP A 11 35.85 8.33 -18.04
C ASP A 11 35.27 9.15 -19.20
N PRO A 12 35.48 8.70 -20.45
CA PRO A 12 35.17 9.49 -21.64
C PRO A 12 33.67 9.57 -21.95
N ASP A 13 32.84 8.72 -21.33
CA ASP A 13 31.40 8.64 -21.53
C ASP A 13 30.57 8.89 -20.25
N LEU A 14 31.14 9.66 -19.31
CA LEU A 14 30.49 10.12 -18.08
C LEU A 14 29.08 10.71 -18.34
N ILE A 15 28.95 11.48 -19.43
CA ILE A 15 27.67 11.91 -19.98
C ILE A 15 27.59 11.49 -21.45
N THR A 16 26.51 10.80 -21.81
CA THR A 16 26.17 10.49 -23.21
C THR A 16 24.87 11.20 -23.58
N LEU A 17 24.93 12.02 -24.63
CA LEU A 17 23.78 12.72 -25.19
C LEU A 17 23.17 11.87 -26.30
N ALA A 18 21.85 11.81 -26.32
CA ALA A 18 21.07 11.24 -27.40
C ALA A 18 19.83 12.11 -27.61
N ASP A 19 19.11 11.88 -28.71
CA ASP A 19 17.85 12.56 -28.94
C ASP A 19 16.90 12.31 -27.76
N ASN A 20 16.52 13.39 -27.05
CA ASN A 20 15.64 13.40 -25.87
C ASN A 20 16.14 12.68 -24.62
N ALA A 21 17.43 12.36 -24.50
CA ALA A 21 17.94 11.65 -23.33
C ALA A 21 19.33 12.13 -22.90
N VAL A 22 19.55 12.04 -21.60
CA VAL A 22 20.87 12.23 -20.98
C VAL A 22 21.09 11.06 -20.05
N THR A 23 22.19 10.33 -20.28
CA THR A 23 22.64 9.30 -19.37
C THR A 23 23.82 9.83 -18.56
N VAL A 24 23.78 9.64 -17.25
CA VAL A 24 24.89 9.91 -16.34
C VAL A 24 25.38 8.57 -15.81
N SER A 25 26.57 8.14 -16.24
CA SER A 25 27.18 6.87 -15.81
C SER A 25 27.71 6.93 -14.38
N GLY A 26 27.90 8.14 -13.85
CA GLY A 26 28.31 8.43 -12.47
C GLY A 26 27.17 8.94 -11.57
N THR A 27 27.53 9.68 -10.52
CA THR A 27 26.56 10.31 -9.62
C THR A 27 26.11 11.66 -10.17
N LEU A 28 24.81 11.92 -10.16
CA LEU A 28 24.24 13.23 -10.46
C LEU A 28 24.06 14.04 -9.17
N THR A 29 24.80 15.16 -9.05
CA THR A 29 24.61 16.14 -7.98
C THR A 29 23.91 17.38 -8.54
N VAL A 30 22.75 17.73 -8.00
CA VAL A 30 22.00 18.96 -8.35
C VAL A 30 21.95 19.85 -7.13
N SER A 31 22.42 21.10 -7.24
CA SER A 31 22.48 22.05 -6.11
C SER A 31 21.19 22.86 -5.90
N ASP A 32 20.21 22.66 -6.77
CA ASP A 32 18.94 23.40 -6.83
C ASP A 32 17.79 22.42 -7.10
N ASP A 33 16.59 22.94 -7.28
CA ASP A 33 15.37 22.15 -7.41
C ASP A 33 15.38 21.20 -8.61
N VAL A 34 14.93 19.97 -8.35
CA VAL A 34 14.57 19.00 -9.39
C VAL A 34 13.07 19.12 -9.63
N LYS A 35 12.69 20.07 -10.49
CA LYS A 35 11.30 20.21 -10.92
C LYS A 35 10.97 19.12 -11.95
N LEU A 36 10.21 18.12 -11.52
CA LEU A 36 9.62 17.13 -12.41
C LEU A 36 8.26 17.67 -12.89
N SER A 37 8.32 18.63 -13.81
CA SER A 37 7.15 19.40 -14.26
C SER A 37 6.15 18.61 -15.08
N GLU A 38 6.58 17.43 -15.53
CA GLU A 38 5.69 16.49 -16.17
C GLU A 38 4.55 16.18 -15.23
N ALA A 39 3.33 16.22 -15.76
CA ALA A 39 2.12 15.99 -14.97
C ALA A 39 2.17 14.69 -14.16
N THR A 40 3.06 13.75 -14.52
CA THR A 40 3.35 12.54 -13.77
C THR A 40 4.86 12.31 -13.70
N ALA A 41 5.45 12.96 -12.71
CA ALA A 41 6.83 12.79 -12.30
C ALA A 41 7.09 11.39 -11.72
N SER A 42 8.06 10.66 -12.25
CA SER A 42 8.47 9.35 -11.72
C SER A 42 9.92 9.36 -11.28
N LEU A 43 10.20 8.66 -10.18
CA LEU A 43 11.53 8.36 -9.69
C LEU A 43 11.70 6.84 -9.60
N THR A 44 12.42 6.26 -10.56
CA THR A 44 12.50 4.81 -10.75
C THR A 44 13.85 4.25 -10.28
N HIS A 45 13.82 3.28 -9.36
CA HIS A 45 14.98 2.51 -8.91
C HIS A 45 14.91 1.07 -9.45
N THR A 46 15.94 0.64 -10.17
CA THR A 46 15.94 -0.66 -10.91
C THR A 46 16.90 -1.70 -10.35
N ALA A 47 17.57 -1.44 -9.22
CA ALA A 47 18.55 -2.39 -8.69
C ALA A 47 17.88 -3.69 -8.23
N SER A 48 18.50 -4.82 -8.55
CA SER A 48 18.00 -6.19 -8.26
C SER A 48 18.02 -6.56 -6.77
N THR A 49 18.70 -5.77 -5.95
CA THR A 49 18.75 -5.87 -4.50
C THR A 49 18.83 -4.46 -3.91
N GLY A 50 18.34 -4.27 -2.68
CA GLY A 50 18.18 -2.95 -2.10
C GLY A 50 16.83 -2.31 -2.46
N GLY A 51 16.72 -1.00 -2.36
CA GLY A 51 15.47 -0.29 -2.61
C GLY A 51 15.67 1.17 -2.94
N LEU A 52 14.59 1.82 -3.39
CA LEU A 52 14.60 3.25 -3.66
C LEU A 52 14.71 4.03 -2.34
N ALA A 53 15.88 4.62 -2.10
CA ALA A 53 16.06 5.57 -1.01
C ALA A 53 15.66 6.98 -1.46
N ILE A 54 14.42 7.39 -1.22
CA ILE A 54 14.02 8.81 -1.38
C ILE A 54 14.34 9.51 -0.04
N THR A 55 15.41 10.31 -0.03
CA THR A 55 16.04 10.79 1.21
C THR A 55 16.37 12.28 1.10
N SER A 56 16.09 13.03 2.15
CA SER A 56 16.52 14.42 2.28
C SER A 56 17.53 14.54 3.42
N THR A 57 18.64 15.28 3.23
CA THR A 57 19.69 15.51 4.26
C THR A 57 19.43 16.75 5.12
N ALA A 58 18.55 17.64 4.66
CA ALA A 58 18.17 18.87 5.35
C ALA A 58 16.64 19.04 5.56
N GLY A 59 15.76 18.12 5.09
CA GLY A 59 14.28 18.24 5.11
C GLY A 59 13.48 16.92 4.96
N TYR A 60 12.28 16.94 4.36
CA TYR A 60 11.39 15.77 4.19
C TYR A 60 10.99 15.51 2.73
N VAL A 61 10.55 14.28 2.45
CA VAL A 61 9.89 13.91 1.19
C VAL A 61 8.41 14.24 1.34
N ASP A 62 7.96 15.30 0.69
CA ASP A 62 6.54 15.64 0.65
C ASP A 62 5.79 14.67 -0.28
N VAL A 63 4.68 14.10 0.22
CA VAL A 63 3.80 13.19 -0.54
C VAL A 63 2.36 13.69 -0.42
N GLU A 64 1.81 14.12 -1.55
CA GLU A 64 0.59 14.92 -1.68
C GLU A 64 -0.56 14.54 -0.72
N SER A 65 -1.10 13.32 -0.81
CA SER A 65 -2.33 12.97 -0.05
C SER A 65 -2.43 11.53 0.39
N VAL A 66 -1.66 10.63 -0.21
CA VAL A 66 -1.63 9.21 0.15
C VAL A 66 -0.41 8.95 1.00
N ARG A 67 -0.64 8.28 2.12
CA ARG A 67 0.36 8.03 3.14
C ARG A 67 0.58 6.54 3.28
N PHE A 68 1.60 6.04 2.60
CA PHE A 68 2.21 4.79 3.00
C PHE A 68 2.96 5.05 4.31
N THR A 69 2.41 4.58 5.43
CA THR A 69 2.85 4.93 6.78
C THR A 69 3.26 3.66 7.51
N SER A 70 4.52 3.25 7.37
CA SER A 70 4.99 1.99 7.96
C SER A 70 4.22 0.80 7.40
N ASN A 71 3.79 -0.08 8.30
CA ASN A 71 2.84 -1.15 8.04
C ASN A 71 1.40 -0.65 7.92
N ALA A 72 1.15 0.66 7.94
CA ALA A 72 -0.16 1.26 7.84
C ALA A 72 -0.31 2.04 6.54
N ILE A 73 -1.55 2.16 6.10
CA ILE A 73 -1.92 2.90 4.91
C ILE A 73 -3.02 3.87 5.30
N GLY A 74 -2.84 5.14 4.94
CA GLY A 74 -3.75 6.21 5.26
C GLY A 74 -3.71 7.36 4.26
N ILE A 75 -4.45 8.40 4.59
CA ILE A 75 -4.66 9.62 3.81
C ILE A 75 -4.57 10.85 4.71
N SER A 76 -4.75 12.02 4.11
CA SER A 76 -4.96 13.25 4.85
C SER A 76 -6.21 13.15 5.74
N GLY A 77 -6.02 13.25 7.05
CA GLY A 77 -7.08 13.21 8.07
C GLY A 77 -7.34 11.83 8.68
N ASP A 78 -6.83 10.75 8.11
CA ASP A 78 -7.01 9.39 8.62
C ASP A 78 -5.84 8.49 8.22
N THR A 79 -4.99 8.17 9.18
CA THR A 79 -3.63 7.66 8.93
C THR A 79 -3.47 6.15 9.04
N ASP A 80 -4.42 5.51 9.70
CA ASP A 80 -4.36 4.13 10.15
C ASP A 80 -5.64 3.38 9.78
N ILE A 81 -6.28 3.83 8.71
CA ILE A 81 -7.39 3.16 8.01
C ILE A 81 -7.12 1.65 7.94
N ILE A 82 -5.87 1.30 7.64
CA ILE A 82 -5.38 -0.07 7.65
C ILE A 82 -4.11 -0.12 8.49
N THR A 83 -4.06 -1.03 9.47
CA THR A 83 -2.84 -1.39 10.20
C THR A 83 -2.48 -2.84 9.91
N LEU A 84 -1.36 -3.09 9.25
CA LEU A 84 -0.83 -4.42 8.99
C LEU A 84 0.00 -4.90 10.19
N SER A 85 -0.02 -6.19 10.51
CA SER A 85 0.82 -6.79 11.56
C SER A 85 1.21 -8.20 11.14
N SER A 86 2.05 -8.86 11.94
CA SER A 86 2.42 -10.25 11.70
C SER A 86 1.19 -11.13 11.55
N ALA A 87 0.92 -11.55 10.32
CA ALA A 87 -0.23 -12.37 9.93
C ALA A 87 -1.62 -11.80 10.25
N SER A 88 -1.76 -10.49 10.54
CA SER A 88 -3.09 -9.92 10.81
C SER A 88 -3.23 -8.47 10.37
N VAL A 89 -4.47 -8.03 10.21
CA VAL A 89 -4.82 -6.68 9.79
C VAL A 89 -5.88 -6.14 10.75
N ALA A 90 -5.67 -4.91 11.22
CA ALA A 90 -6.68 -4.15 11.94
C ALA A 90 -7.23 -3.03 11.06
N VAL A 91 -8.53 -2.80 11.17
CA VAL A 91 -9.26 -1.71 10.50
C VAL A 91 -9.84 -0.83 11.60
N ALA A 92 -9.44 0.44 11.63
CA ALA A 92 -9.87 1.38 12.67
C ALA A 92 -11.33 1.84 12.48
N GLY A 93 -11.81 1.82 11.24
CA GLY A 93 -13.18 2.18 10.87
C GLY A 93 -14.13 0.99 10.77
N ALA A 94 -15.38 1.28 10.38
CA ALA A 94 -16.35 0.26 10.04
C ALA A 94 -15.83 -0.58 8.85
N LEU A 95 -15.71 -1.89 9.07
CA LEU A 95 -15.46 -2.82 7.98
C LEU A 95 -16.81 -3.26 7.41
N GLY A 96 -17.23 -2.59 6.34
CA GLY A 96 -18.35 -3.05 5.53
C GLY A 96 -17.89 -4.18 4.61
N SER A 97 -18.59 -5.33 4.67
CA SER A 97 -18.48 -6.38 3.65
C SER A 97 -19.80 -6.48 2.90
N THR A 98 -19.74 -6.36 1.58
CA THR A 98 -20.89 -6.60 0.71
C THR A 98 -21.00 -8.06 0.27
N GLY A 99 -19.93 -8.84 0.47
CA GLY A 99 -19.90 -10.28 0.23
C GLY A 99 -20.01 -11.06 1.54
N ASP A 100 -19.92 -12.39 1.43
CA ASP A 100 -19.95 -13.27 2.59
C ASP A 100 -18.88 -12.87 3.60
N PHE A 101 -19.26 -12.82 4.88
CA PHE A 101 -18.33 -12.60 5.96
C PHE A 101 -18.06 -13.93 6.64
N ASN A 102 -16.87 -14.50 6.40
CA ASN A 102 -16.50 -15.83 6.87
C ASN A 102 -15.28 -15.75 7.78
N VAL A 103 -15.33 -16.50 8.88
CA VAL A 103 -14.19 -16.77 9.75
C VAL A 103 -13.84 -18.24 9.62
N ALA A 104 -12.56 -18.52 9.33
CA ALA A 104 -12.03 -19.87 9.16
C ALA A 104 -12.95 -20.76 8.27
N THR A 105 -13.43 -20.17 7.17
CA THR A 105 -14.32 -20.77 6.16
C THR A 105 -15.72 -21.13 6.63
N THR A 106 -15.87 -21.95 7.67
CA THR A 106 -17.18 -22.47 8.16
C THR A 106 -17.42 -22.25 9.65
N ALA A 107 -16.43 -21.72 10.39
CA ALA A 107 -16.57 -21.55 11.84
C ALA A 107 -17.63 -20.49 12.19
N PHE A 108 -17.69 -19.42 11.39
CA PHE A 108 -18.74 -18.41 11.41
C PHE A 108 -18.93 -17.88 10.00
N THR A 109 -20.16 -17.89 9.48
CA THR A 109 -20.46 -17.34 8.18
C THR A 109 -21.72 -16.48 8.23
N VAL A 110 -21.72 -15.41 7.45
CA VAL A 110 -22.91 -14.65 7.09
C VAL A 110 -23.05 -14.75 5.58
N ALA A 111 -24.04 -15.51 5.11
CA ALA A 111 -24.31 -15.64 3.70
C ALA A 111 -24.94 -14.34 3.19
N SER A 112 -24.21 -13.58 2.39
CA SER A 112 -24.63 -12.27 1.87
C SER A 112 -25.95 -12.32 1.09
N GLY A 113 -26.24 -13.44 0.41
CA GLY A 113 -27.45 -13.60 -0.40
C GLY A 113 -28.74 -13.92 0.37
N THR A 114 -28.64 -14.44 1.59
CA THR A 114 -29.83 -14.81 2.40
C THR A 114 -29.85 -14.17 3.78
N GLY A 115 -28.73 -13.58 4.22
CA GLY A 115 -28.51 -13.14 5.60
C GLY A 115 -28.40 -14.30 6.59
N ASN A 116 -28.43 -15.55 6.12
CA ASN A 116 -28.33 -16.71 7.00
C ASN A 116 -26.97 -16.68 7.69
N THR A 117 -27.00 -16.68 9.02
CA THR A 117 -25.82 -16.81 9.84
C THR A 117 -25.67 -18.28 10.22
N ALA A 118 -24.52 -18.89 9.91
CA ALA A 118 -24.19 -20.22 10.39
C ALA A 118 -23.05 -20.14 11.40
N VAL A 119 -23.21 -20.84 12.52
CA VAL A 119 -22.17 -21.05 13.52
C VAL A 119 -21.82 -22.53 13.48
N GLY A 120 -20.63 -22.88 12.99
CA GLY A 120 -20.20 -24.27 12.83
C GLY A 120 -19.92 -25.01 14.15
N GLY A 121 -19.98 -24.30 15.28
CA GLY A 121 -19.79 -24.83 16.63
C GLY A 121 -20.88 -24.39 17.62
N THR A 122 -20.57 -24.37 18.91
CA THR A 122 -21.51 -23.96 19.95
C THR A 122 -21.75 -22.45 19.93
N PHE A 123 -23.01 -22.04 19.84
CA PHE A 123 -23.42 -20.66 20.07
C PHE A 123 -23.84 -20.46 21.53
N SER A 124 -22.94 -19.89 22.35
CA SER A 124 -23.21 -19.59 23.76
C SER A 124 -23.69 -18.14 23.92
N VAL A 125 -24.80 -17.94 24.63
CA VAL A 125 -25.34 -16.61 24.93
C VAL A 125 -25.35 -16.40 26.44
N ALA A 126 -24.59 -15.41 26.90
CA ALA A 126 -24.47 -15.09 28.33
C ALA A 126 -25.69 -14.33 28.89
N GLY A 127 -26.41 -13.61 28.02
CA GLY A 127 -27.59 -12.83 28.36
C GLY A 127 -28.89 -13.42 27.83
N ALA A 128 -29.96 -12.62 27.85
CA ALA A 128 -31.23 -13.01 27.28
C ALA A 128 -31.17 -13.03 25.75
N SER A 129 -31.70 -14.09 25.15
CA SER A 129 -31.98 -14.16 23.72
C SER A 129 -33.46 -13.88 23.48
N THR A 130 -33.77 -12.97 22.55
CA THR A 130 -35.14 -12.75 22.09
C THR A 130 -35.26 -13.24 20.65
N LEU A 131 -36.17 -14.19 20.40
CA LEU A 131 -36.54 -14.62 19.06
C LEU A 131 -37.95 -14.12 18.79
N THR A 132 -38.08 -13.26 17.78
CA THR A 132 -39.33 -12.55 17.45
C THR A 132 -40.27 -13.37 16.58
N SER A 133 -39.84 -14.56 16.14
CA SER A 133 -40.58 -15.51 15.31
C SER A 133 -40.34 -16.94 15.82
N ALA A 134 -40.86 -17.93 15.09
CA ALA A 134 -40.70 -19.34 15.42
C ALA A 134 -39.22 -19.73 15.50
N ALA A 135 -38.88 -20.44 16.57
CA ALA A 135 -37.60 -21.10 16.75
C ALA A 135 -37.82 -22.61 16.58
N THR A 136 -37.09 -23.23 15.66
CA THR A 136 -37.03 -24.68 15.58
C THR A 136 -35.74 -25.14 16.24
N LEU A 137 -35.87 -25.90 17.32
CA LEU A 137 -34.73 -26.57 17.95
C LEU A 137 -34.86 -28.06 17.72
N SER A 138 -33.93 -28.60 16.96
CA SER A 138 -33.79 -30.03 16.71
C SER A 138 -32.39 -30.45 17.14
N SER A 139 -32.29 -31.54 17.90
CA SER A 139 -31.01 -32.24 18.03
C SER A 139 -30.81 -33.11 16.79
N THR A 140 -29.61 -33.09 16.24
CA THR A 140 -29.14 -34.13 15.32
C THR A 140 -28.86 -35.42 16.08
#